data_AF-A0A939VI52-F1
#
_entry.id   AF-A0A939VI52-F1
#
_cell.length_a   1.000
_cell.length_b   1.000
_cell.length_c   1.000
_cell.angle_alpha   90.00
_cell.angle_beta   90.00
_cell.angle_gamma   90.00
#
_symmetry.space_group_name_H-M   'P 1'
#
loop_
_entity.id
_entity.type
_entity.pdbx_description
1 polymer ?
#
loop_
_entity_poly.entity_id
_entity_poly.type
_entity_poly.pdbx_seq_one_letter_code
_entity_poly.pdbx_strand_id
1 'polypeptide(L)'
;MKNTTVNFSICVCVMAMMVACGKVSVPETYQQVNQPPHIYPDYIGVTVPVNIAPLSFLLDEECEEMVARYSYGDTEILTGGKDARPDAEEWRQLMGKAQGHDIQVEVFANSQQQWKRYKPFHITVSPDSIDPYISYRLISPSYVAYEELTINQRCLENDDESVIYDNMLCSTASDGQCVNCH
;
A
#
# COMPACT_ATOMS: atom_id res chain seq x y z
N MET A 1 24.86 67.39 -4.53
CA MET A 1 23.85 66.40 -4.95
C MET A 1 24.31 65.05 -4.42
N LYS A 2 23.50 64.43 -3.54
CA LYS A 2 23.88 63.29 -2.69
C LYS A 2 23.75 61.99 -3.50
N ASN A 3 24.85 61.25 -3.67
CA ASN A 3 24.81 59.89 -4.20
C ASN A 3 24.60 58.92 -3.04
N THR A 4 23.37 58.40 -2.95
CA THR A 4 22.96 57.38 -1.99
C THR A 4 23.36 56.01 -2.54
N THR A 5 24.37 55.37 -1.96
CA THR A 5 24.70 53.97 -2.19
C THR A 5 23.69 53.09 -1.46
N VAL A 6 22.86 52.38 -2.22
CA VAL A 6 21.92 51.37 -1.71
C VAL A 6 22.67 50.04 -1.63
N ASN A 7 23.05 49.61 -0.43
CA ASN A 7 23.57 48.26 -0.19
C ASN A 7 22.39 47.28 -0.11
N PHE A 8 22.18 46.53 -1.18
CA PHE A 8 21.18 45.46 -1.24
C PHE A 8 21.78 44.18 -0.66
N SER A 9 21.77 44.04 0.67
CA SER A 9 22.07 42.76 1.33
C SER A 9 20.92 41.80 1.08
N ILE A 10 21.07 40.94 0.07
CA ILE A 10 20.18 39.80 -0.17
C ILE A 10 20.43 38.79 0.95
N CYS A 11 19.52 38.76 1.92
CA CYS A 11 19.46 37.73 2.93
C CYS A 11 18.90 36.47 2.27
N VAL A 12 19.79 35.57 1.83
CA VAL A 12 19.42 34.25 1.29
C VAL A 12 18.97 33.38 2.46
N CYS A 13 17.67 33.39 2.77
CA CYS A 13 17.06 32.39 3.63
C CYS A 13 16.94 31.07 2.85
N VAL A 14 18.01 30.26 2.84
CA VAL A 14 17.93 28.85 2.45
C VAL A 14 17.15 28.14 3.55
N MET A 15 15.83 28.04 3.38
CA MET A 15 14.99 27.18 4.20
C MET A 15 15.24 25.73 3.74
N ALA A 16 16.32 25.15 4.24
CA ALA A 16 16.61 23.73 4.12
C ALA A 16 15.57 22.97 4.96
N MET A 17 14.46 22.57 4.33
CA MET A 17 13.62 21.52 4.86
C MET A 17 14.44 20.23 4.85
N MET A 18 15.10 19.93 5.96
CA MET A 18 15.64 18.61 6.20
C MET A 18 14.45 17.66 6.35
N VAL A 19 14.06 17.03 5.24
CA VAL A 19 13.26 15.80 5.28
C VAL A 19 14.17 14.77 5.93
N ALA A 20 14.09 14.65 7.25
CA ALA A 20 14.67 13.53 7.96
C ALA A 20 13.85 12.30 7.59
N CYS A 21 14.21 11.63 6.49
CA CYS A 21 13.88 10.22 6.31
C CYS A 21 14.70 9.46 7.36
N GLY A 22 14.20 9.44 8.60
CA GLY A 22 14.69 8.53 9.62
C GLY A 22 14.57 7.11 9.10
N LYS A 23 15.63 6.32 9.21
CA LYS A 23 15.56 4.89 8.92
C LYS A 23 14.51 4.29 9.85
N VAL A 24 13.49 3.65 9.28
CA VAL A 24 12.45 2.95 10.06
C VAL A 24 13.13 1.89 10.92
N SER A 25 12.81 1.86 12.20
CA SER A 25 13.33 0.88 13.15
C SER A 25 12.23 0.46 14.12
N VAL A 26 12.35 -0.76 14.65
CA VAL A 26 11.50 -1.22 15.74
C VAL A 26 11.79 -0.39 17.00
N PRO A 27 10.77 0.10 17.72
CA PRO A 27 10.98 0.86 18.95
C PRO A 27 11.64 0.01 20.04
N GLU A 28 12.63 0.58 20.74
CA GLU A 28 13.37 -0.12 21.81
C GLU A 28 12.52 -0.37 23.07
N THR A 29 11.57 0.54 23.35
CA THR A 29 10.68 0.47 24.51
C THR A 29 9.25 0.49 24.04
N TYR A 30 8.45 -0.49 24.47
CA TYR A 30 7.03 -0.60 24.15
C TYR A 30 6.27 -1.35 25.26
N GLN A 31 4.96 -1.11 25.34
CA GLN A 31 4.04 -1.91 26.16
C GLN A 31 3.40 -3.01 25.31
N GLN A 32 3.40 -4.24 25.82
CA GLN A 32 2.77 -5.34 25.12
C GLN A 32 1.25 -5.34 25.33
N VAL A 33 0.52 -5.50 24.24
CA VAL A 33 -0.94 -5.62 24.24
C VAL A 33 -1.28 -7.07 23.91
N ASN A 34 -2.09 -7.73 24.75
CA ASN A 34 -2.44 -9.15 24.62
C ASN A 34 -3.60 -9.41 23.63
N GLN A 35 -3.68 -8.62 22.56
CA GLN A 35 -4.65 -8.79 21.48
C GLN A 35 -3.99 -8.45 20.14
N PRO A 36 -4.43 -9.08 19.03
CA PRO A 36 -3.98 -8.68 17.71
C PRO A 36 -4.42 -7.24 17.39
N PRO A 37 -3.73 -6.55 16.48
CA PRO A 37 -4.14 -5.22 16.05
C PRO A 37 -5.46 -5.27 15.28
N HIS A 38 -6.26 -4.20 15.32
CA HIS A 38 -7.38 -4.07 14.39
C HIS A 38 -6.85 -3.42 13.11
N ILE A 39 -6.86 -4.15 11.99
CA ILE A 39 -6.27 -3.67 10.72
C ILE A 39 -7.29 -3.71 9.58
N TYR A 40 -7.09 -2.84 8.59
CA TYR A 40 -7.86 -2.85 7.35
C TYR A 40 -6.95 -2.76 6.11
N PRO A 41 -7.14 -3.62 5.11
CA PRO A 41 -7.96 -4.83 5.14
C PRO A 41 -7.50 -5.83 6.23
N ASP A 42 -8.39 -6.73 6.63
CA ASP A 42 -8.07 -7.75 7.63
C ASP A 42 -7.27 -8.90 7.01
N TYR A 43 -5.96 -8.90 7.26
CA TYR A 43 -5.03 -9.95 6.84
C TYR A 43 -4.64 -10.90 7.98
N ILE A 44 -5.35 -10.89 9.11
CA ILE A 44 -5.00 -11.74 10.24
C ILE A 44 -5.36 -13.19 9.93
N GLY A 45 -4.32 -14.03 9.77
CA GLY A 45 -4.51 -15.47 9.56
C GLY A 45 -4.98 -15.85 8.15
N VAL A 46 -4.85 -14.96 7.17
CA VAL A 46 -5.19 -15.25 5.78
C VAL A 46 -4.15 -16.16 5.12
N THR A 47 -4.56 -16.87 4.07
CA THR A 47 -3.66 -17.58 3.18
C THR A 47 -3.64 -16.90 1.82
N VAL A 48 -2.45 -16.63 1.29
CA VAL A 48 -2.26 -15.94 0.01
C VAL A 48 -1.31 -16.69 -0.90
N PRO A 49 -1.45 -16.58 -2.22
CA PRO A 49 -0.53 -17.21 -3.17
C PRO A 49 0.83 -16.50 -3.18
N VAL A 50 1.88 -17.25 -3.51
CA VAL A 50 3.27 -16.75 -3.53
C VAL A 50 3.48 -15.51 -4.39
N ASN A 51 2.71 -15.36 -5.47
CA ASN A 51 2.86 -14.28 -6.44
C ASN A 51 1.99 -13.04 -6.15
N ILE A 52 1.25 -12.99 -5.04
CA ILE A 52 0.39 -11.83 -4.72
C ILE A 52 1.21 -10.55 -4.49
N ALA A 53 0.66 -9.41 -4.91
CA ALA A 53 1.17 -8.07 -4.62
C ALA A 53 1.35 -7.81 -3.11
N PRO A 54 2.19 -6.83 -2.73
CA PRO A 54 2.39 -6.46 -1.33
C PRO A 54 1.10 -6.20 -0.55
N LEU A 55 0.93 -6.90 0.56
CA LEU A 55 -0.26 -6.74 1.41
C LEU A 55 -0.12 -5.52 2.31
N SER A 56 -0.62 -4.39 1.78
CA SER A 56 -0.66 -3.12 2.49
C SER A 56 -1.89 -3.01 3.39
N PHE A 57 -1.71 -2.57 4.63
CA PHE A 57 -2.80 -2.38 5.59
C PHE A 57 -2.63 -1.13 6.44
N LEU A 58 -3.74 -0.60 6.94
CA LEU A 58 -3.79 0.45 7.96
C LEU A 58 -4.15 -0.16 9.31
N LEU A 59 -3.67 0.46 10.39
CA LEU A 59 -4.18 0.21 11.73
C LEU A 59 -5.47 1.01 11.90
N ASP A 60 -6.57 0.33 12.18
CA ASP A 60 -7.91 0.93 12.40
C ASP A 60 -8.04 1.44 13.84
N GLU A 61 -7.03 2.19 14.29
CA GLU A 61 -6.95 2.82 15.60
C GLU A 61 -6.21 4.16 15.48
N GLU A 62 -6.55 5.13 16.33
CA GLU A 62 -5.83 6.42 16.35
C GLU A 62 -4.37 6.22 16.82
N CYS A 63 -3.43 6.44 15.90
CA CYS A 63 -2.00 6.46 16.18
C CYS A 63 -1.30 7.61 15.44
N GLU A 64 -0.21 8.10 16.03
CA GLU A 64 0.65 9.13 15.43
C GLU A 64 1.59 8.51 14.39
N GLU A 65 2.11 7.33 14.73
CA GLU A 65 3.05 6.56 13.93
C GLU A 65 2.84 5.07 14.17
N MET A 66 3.00 4.27 13.12
CA MET A 66 2.99 2.82 13.14
C MET A 66 4.30 2.30 12.55
N VAL A 67 4.79 1.20 13.12
CA VAL A 67 5.83 0.37 12.50
C VAL A 67 5.26 -1.04 12.35
N ALA A 68 5.32 -1.60 11.14
CA ALA A 68 5.00 -3.00 10.90
C ALA A 68 6.27 -3.74 10.44
N ARG A 69 6.47 -4.94 11.00
CA ARG A 69 7.54 -5.86 10.65
C ARG A 69 6.93 -7.13 10.06
N TYR A 70 7.31 -7.45 8.84
CA TYR A 70 7.03 -8.73 8.20
C TYR A 70 8.31 -9.55 8.23
N SER A 71 8.27 -10.79 8.71
CA SER A 71 9.49 -11.59 8.82
C SER A 71 9.28 -13.09 8.59
N TYR A 72 10.30 -13.70 7.99
CA TYR A 72 10.44 -15.14 7.84
C TYR A 72 11.93 -15.51 7.77
N GLY A 73 12.38 -16.40 8.64
CA GLY A 73 13.79 -16.82 8.71
C GLY A 73 14.74 -15.65 8.98
N ASP A 74 15.65 -15.40 8.05
CA ASP A 74 16.64 -14.31 8.09
C ASP A 74 16.20 -13.03 7.35
N THR A 75 14.97 -13.02 6.83
CA THR A 75 14.45 -11.94 5.99
C THR A 75 13.38 -11.17 6.74
N GLU A 76 13.52 -9.84 6.73
CA GLU A 76 12.52 -8.95 7.30
C GLU A 76 12.30 -7.72 6.43
N ILE A 77 11.07 -7.20 6.48
CA ILE A 77 10.67 -5.93 5.89
C ILE A 77 10.14 -5.06 7.02
N LEU A 78 10.64 -3.83 7.11
CA LEU A 78 10.19 -2.84 8.07
C LEU A 78 9.50 -1.69 7.33
N THR A 79 8.23 -1.47 7.66
CA THR A 79 7.45 -0.35 7.13
C THR A 79 7.12 0.60 8.26
N GLY A 80 7.25 1.91 8.02
CA GLY A 80 6.91 2.95 8.99
C GLY A 80 5.98 3.98 8.36
N GLY A 81 5.21 4.69 9.18
CA GLY A 81 4.27 5.72 8.73
C GLY A 81 2.89 5.54 9.36
N LYS A 82 1.83 5.82 8.60
CA LYS A 82 0.43 5.61 9.06
C LYS A 82 -0.18 4.31 8.58
N ASP A 83 0.49 3.65 7.64
CA ASP A 83 0.10 2.39 7.05
C ASP A 83 1.33 1.56 6.67
N ALA A 84 1.14 0.25 6.65
CA ALA A 84 2.15 -0.70 6.28
C ALA A 84 2.12 -0.85 4.77
N ARG A 85 3.22 -0.48 4.11
CA ARG A 85 3.40 -0.60 2.66
C ARG A 85 4.75 -1.23 2.37
N PRO A 86 4.82 -2.58 2.30
CA PRO A 86 6.06 -3.26 1.96
C PRO A 86 6.54 -2.85 0.57
N ASP A 87 7.86 -2.71 0.38
CA ASP A 87 8.42 -2.53 -0.96
C ASP A 87 8.15 -3.78 -1.81
N ALA A 88 7.83 -3.58 -3.09
CA ALA A 88 7.42 -4.67 -3.97
C ALA A 88 8.53 -5.70 -4.21
N GLU A 89 9.80 -5.27 -4.27
CA GLU A 89 10.93 -6.17 -4.48
C GLU A 89 11.27 -6.94 -3.21
N GLU A 90 11.32 -6.25 -2.06
CA GLU A 90 11.52 -6.90 -0.76
C GLU A 90 10.40 -7.91 -0.47
N TRP A 91 9.15 -7.55 -0.78
CA TRP A 91 7.99 -8.43 -0.65
C TRP A 91 8.12 -9.70 -1.49
N ARG A 92 8.45 -9.58 -2.78
CA ARG A 92 8.68 -10.75 -3.64
C ARG A 92 9.76 -11.67 -3.09
N GLN A 93 10.84 -11.11 -2.55
CA GLN A 93 11.92 -11.90 -1.95
C GLN A 93 11.45 -12.62 -0.68
N LEU A 94 10.72 -11.94 0.20
CA LEU A 94 10.14 -12.52 1.40
C LEU A 94 9.14 -13.64 1.08
N MET A 95 8.20 -13.39 0.17
CA MET A 95 7.22 -14.38 -0.30
C MET A 95 7.89 -15.60 -0.92
N GLY A 96 8.90 -15.38 -1.75
CA GLY A 96 9.69 -16.45 -2.36
C GLY A 96 10.40 -17.34 -1.34
N LYS A 97 10.90 -16.78 -0.24
CA LYS A 97 11.51 -17.56 0.85
C LYS A 97 10.47 -18.26 1.73
N ALA A 98 9.30 -17.64 1.95
CA ALA A 98 8.25 -18.13 2.84
C ALA A 98 7.27 -19.12 2.18
N GLN A 99 7.50 -19.55 0.93
CA GLN A 99 6.64 -20.52 0.22
C GLN A 99 6.33 -21.77 1.06
N GLY A 100 5.04 -22.03 1.29
CA GLY A 100 4.56 -23.15 2.11
C GLY A 100 4.66 -22.93 3.62
N HIS A 101 4.97 -21.71 4.06
CA HIS A 101 5.18 -21.34 5.45
C HIS A 101 4.43 -20.05 5.81
N ASP A 102 4.56 -19.65 7.08
CA ASP A 102 3.92 -18.46 7.63
C ASP A 102 4.91 -17.31 7.74
N ILE A 103 4.53 -16.15 7.21
CA ILE A 103 5.17 -14.87 7.51
C ILE A 103 4.60 -14.36 8.84
N GLN A 104 5.48 -14.03 9.78
CA GLN A 104 5.08 -13.37 11.01
C GLN A 104 4.95 -11.86 10.77
N VAL A 105 3.84 -11.27 11.22
CA VAL A 105 3.61 -9.82 11.19
C VAL A 105 3.52 -9.29 12.61
N GLU A 106 4.31 -8.27 12.89
CA GLU A 106 4.32 -7.54 14.16
C GLU A 106 3.99 -6.08 13.91
N VAL A 107 3.08 -5.54 14.72
CA VAL A 107 2.63 -4.16 14.60
C VAL A 107 2.93 -3.42 15.90
N PHE A 108 3.55 -2.25 15.74
CA PHE A 108 3.86 -1.31 16.79
C PHE A 108 3.14 -0.01 16.49
N ALA A 109 2.48 0.59 17.49
CA ALA A 109 1.80 1.86 17.33
C ALA A 109 2.25 2.84 18.42
N ASN A 110 2.53 4.08 18.01
CA ASN A 110 2.80 5.18 18.91
C ASN A 110 1.53 6.02 19.11
N SER A 111 1.17 6.22 20.38
CA SER A 111 0.18 7.22 20.77
C SER A 111 0.76 8.00 21.95
N GLN A 112 0.82 9.33 21.88
CA GLN A 112 1.26 10.19 22.98
C GLN A 112 2.64 9.80 23.55
N GLN A 113 3.62 9.57 22.66
CA GLN A 113 4.99 9.16 23.01
C GLN A 113 5.13 7.78 23.67
N GLN A 114 4.06 6.97 23.67
CA GLN A 114 4.09 5.63 24.20
C GLN A 114 3.89 4.60 23.07
N TRP A 115 4.89 3.76 22.84
CA TRP A 115 4.77 2.65 21.91
C TRP A 115 4.03 1.48 22.53
N LYS A 116 3.15 0.87 21.74
CA LYS A 116 2.49 -0.40 22.02
C LYS A 116 2.92 -1.43 21.00
N ARG A 117 3.13 -2.67 21.41
CA ARG A 117 3.31 -3.83 20.52
C ARG A 117 2.10 -4.73 20.65
N TYR A 118 1.39 -4.94 19.55
CA TYR A 118 0.25 -5.85 19.52
C TYR A 118 0.71 -7.31 19.51
N LYS A 119 -0.22 -8.22 19.82
CA LYS A 119 0.03 -9.65 19.64
C LYS A 119 0.33 -9.92 18.16
N PRO A 120 1.47 -10.56 17.82
CA PRO A 120 1.79 -10.90 16.44
C PRO A 120 0.73 -11.79 15.80
N PHE A 121 0.58 -11.67 14.49
CA PHE A 121 -0.25 -12.55 13.68
C PHE A 121 0.53 -13.10 12.49
N HIS A 122 -0.09 -13.98 11.72
CA HIS A 122 0.57 -14.66 10.59
C HIS A 122 -0.22 -14.47 9.30
N ILE A 123 0.54 -14.50 8.19
CA ILE A 123 0.02 -14.63 6.83
C ILE A 123 0.64 -15.91 6.27
N THR A 124 -0.19 -16.88 5.87
CA THR A 124 0.29 -18.13 5.29
C THR A 124 0.53 -17.96 3.80
N VAL A 125 1.71 -18.35 3.33
CA VAL A 125 2.08 -18.29 1.92
C VAL A 125 1.88 -19.66 1.29
N SER A 126 0.90 -19.77 0.39
CA SER A 126 0.73 -20.94 -0.45
C SER A 126 1.89 -21.03 -1.46
N PRO A 127 2.48 -22.22 -1.68
CA PRO A 127 3.47 -22.40 -2.75
C PRO A 127 2.83 -22.30 -4.15
N ASP A 128 1.50 -22.40 -4.24
CA ASP A 128 0.77 -22.30 -5.50
C ASP A 128 0.58 -20.83 -5.90
N SER A 129 0.86 -20.53 -7.17
CA SER A 129 0.56 -19.24 -7.78
C SER A 129 -0.89 -19.14 -8.25
N ILE A 130 -1.41 -17.93 -8.37
CA ILE A 130 -2.70 -17.64 -9.01
C ILE A 130 -2.53 -17.02 -10.40
N ASP A 131 -3.59 -17.04 -11.20
CA ASP A 131 -3.66 -16.26 -12.43
C ASP A 131 -3.44 -14.77 -12.13
N PRO A 132 -2.52 -14.08 -12.83
CA PRO A 132 -2.14 -12.72 -12.47
C PRO A 132 -3.24 -11.69 -12.67
N TYR A 133 -4.31 -11.95 -13.42
CA TYR A 133 -5.26 -10.90 -13.82
C TYR A 133 -6.68 -11.19 -13.36
N ILE A 134 -7.30 -10.18 -12.76
CA ILE A 134 -8.75 -10.10 -12.59
C ILE A 134 -9.32 -9.06 -13.57
N SER A 135 -10.37 -9.44 -14.29
CA SER A 135 -11.09 -8.53 -15.19
C SER A 135 -12.40 -8.07 -14.55
N TYR A 136 -12.70 -6.78 -14.66
CA TYR A 136 -13.91 -6.17 -14.10
C TYR A 136 -14.38 -4.98 -14.93
N ARG A 137 -15.59 -4.51 -14.63
CA ARG A 137 -16.19 -3.31 -15.23
C ARG A 137 -16.22 -2.21 -14.18
N LEU A 138 -15.84 -1.01 -14.58
CA LEU A 138 -16.09 0.19 -13.79
C LEU A 138 -17.42 0.78 -14.23
N ILE A 139 -18.40 0.78 -13.33
CA ILE A 139 -19.76 1.26 -13.63
C ILE A 139 -20.03 2.46 -12.74
N SER A 140 -20.13 3.64 -13.36
CA SER A 140 -20.55 4.87 -12.69
C SER A 140 -21.97 4.70 -12.12
N PRO A 141 -22.29 5.27 -10.95
CA PRO A 141 -23.57 5.03 -10.27
C PRO A 141 -24.82 5.51 -11.05
N SER A 142 -24.68 6.35 -12.09
CA SER A 142 -25.81 6.71 -12.96
C SER A 142 -26.00 5.68 -14.08
N TYR A 143 -26.93 4.77 -13.86
CA TYR A 143 -27.35 3.63 -14.70
C TYR A 143 -27.82 3.94 -16.14
N VAL A 144 -27.75 5.18 -16.61
CA VAL A 144 -28.46 5.64 -17.82
C VAL A 144 -27.54 6.04 -18.98
N ALA A 145 -26.24 6.12 -18.75
CA ALA A 145 -25.28 6.37 -19.83
C ALA A 145 -24.84 5.03 -20.43
N TYR A 146 -25.14 4.82 -21.71
CA TYR A 146 -24.47 3.79 -22.53
C TYR A 146 -23.02 4.21 -22.89
N GLU A 147 -22.63 5.40 -22.47
CA GLU A 147 -21.39 6.08 -22.81
C GLU A 147 -20.35 5.79 -21.73
N GLU A 148 -19.10 5.51 -22.16
CA GLU A 148 -17.93 5.28 -21.30
C GLU A 148 -17.98 3.99 -20.45
N LEU A 149 -18.22 2.83 -21.09
CA LEU A 149 -18.07 1.52 -20.45
C LEU A 149 -16.75 0.87 -20.85
N THR A 150 -15.94 0.55 -19.83
CA THR A 150 -14.67 -0.16 -20.00
C THR A 150 -14.67 -1.52 -19.31
N ILE A 151 -14.03 -2.49 -19.95
CA ILE A 151 -13.55 -3.71 -19.30
C ILE A 151 -12.09 -3.46 -18.95
N ASN A 152 -11.80 -3.47 -17.65
CA ASN A 152 -10.47 -3.26 -17.09
C ASN A 152 -9.94 -4.61 -16.62
N GLN A 153 -8.63 -4.73 -16.56
CA GLN A 153 -7.96 -5.79 -15.81
C GLN A 153 -6.96 -5.18 -14.84
N ARG A 154 -6.85 -5.81 -13.67
CA ARG A 154 -5.82 -5.52 -12.68
C ARG A 154 -4.91 -6.71 -12.50
N CYS A 155 -3.62 -6.45 -12.49
CA CYS A 155 -2.60 -7.42 -12.15
C CYS A 155 -2.54 -7.59 -10.63
N LEU A 156 -2.80 -8.80 -10.16
CA LEU A 156 -2.78 -9.20 -8.75
C LEU A 156 -1.35 -9.34 -8.20
N GLU A 157 -0.32 -9.32 -9.04
CA GLU A 157 1.08 -9.42 -8.64
C GLU A 157 1.74 -8.05 -8.37
N ASN A 158 1.19 -6.96 -8.92
CA ASN A 158 1.82 -5.64 -8.87
C ASN A 158 0.86 -4.43 -8.87
N ASP A 159 -0.46 -4.66 -8.77
CA ASP A 159 -1.51 -3.65 -8.78
C ASP A 159 -1.71 -2.83 -10.08
N ASP A 160 -0.96 -3.13 -11.15
CA ASP A 160 -1.11 -2.44 -12.43
C ASP A 160 -2.52 -2.66 -13.02
N GLU A 161 -3.14 -1.58 -13.49
CA GLU A 161 -4.47 -1.60 -14.11
C GLU A 161 -4.40 -1.16 -15.58
N SER A 162 -5.15 -1.83 -16.45
CA SER A 162 -5.23 -1.49 -17.87
C SER A 162 -6.63 -1.75 -18.44
N VAL A 163 -6.99 -0.98 -19.47
CA VAL A 163 -8.24 -1.16 -20.21
C VAL A 163 -8.02 -2.24 -21.28
N ILE A 164 -8.81 -3.31 -21.24
CA ILE A 164 -8.83 -4.37 -22.28
C ILE A 164 -9.74 -3.95 -23.43
N TYR A 165 -10.87 -3.32 -23.10
CA TYR A 165 -11.87 -2.91 -24.07
C TYR A 165 -12.55 -1.63 -23.61
N ASP A 166 -12.69 -0.69 -24.54
CA ASP A 166 -13.40 0.57 -24.38
C ASP A 166 -14.47 0.66 -25.48
N ASN A 167 -15.73 0.75 -25.07
CA ASN A 167 -16.83 0.76 -26.03
C ASN A 167 -16.87 2.04 -26.88
N MET A 168 -16.33 3.15 -26.39
CA MET A 168 -16.32 4.43 -27.11
C MET A 168 -15.32 4.42 -28.27
N LEU A 169 -14.21 3.69 -28.15
CA LEU A 169 -13.25 3.53 -29.26
C LEU A 169 -13.84 2.83 -30.48
N CYS A 170 -14.88 2.01 -30.28
CA CYS A 170 -15.55 1.25 -31.33
C CYS A 170 -16.96 1.77 -31.65
N SER A 171 -17.38 2.89 -31.06
CA SER A 171 -18.71 3.48 -31.25
C SER A 171 -18.69 4.62 -32.29
N THR A 172 -19.78 4.76 -33.04
CA THR A 172 -20.05 5.91 -33.90
C THR A 172 -21.27 6.67 -33.38
N ALA A 173 -21.54 7.87 -33.94
CA ALA A 173 -22.72 8.66 -33.55
C ALA A 173 -24.06 7.91 -33.74
N SER A 174 -24.11 6.84 -34.54
CA SER A 174 -25.31 6.03 -34.80
C SER A 174 -25.23 4.59 -34.29
N ASP A 175 -24.05 4.09 -33.93
CA ASP A 175 -23.84 2.70 -33.46
C ASP A 175 -22.98 2.70 -32.20
N GLY A 176 -23.61 2.54 -31.04
CA GLY A 176 -22.93 2.30 -29.77
C GLY A 176 -22.71 0.82 -29.51
N GLN A 177 -21.55 0.43 -28.98
CA GLN A 177 -21.31 -0.94 -28.50
C GLN A 177 -21.59 -1.03 -27.00
N CYS A 178 -22.40 -1.99 -26.56
CA CYS A 178 -22.70 -2.19 -25.14
C CYS A 178 -21.92 -3.40 -24.61
N VAL A 179 -21.17 -3.23 -23.52
CA VAL A 179 -20.49 -4.31 -22.79
C VAL A 179 -21.14 -4.61 -21.44
N ASN A 180 -22.41 -4.23 -21.29
CA ASN A 180 -23.15 -4.41 -20.05
C ASN A 180 -23.84 -5.79 -19.94
N CYS A 181 -24.04 -6.51 -21.05
CA CYS A 181 -24.79 -7.77 -21.03
C CYS A 181 -23.90 -9.01 -21.23
N HIS A 182 -24.13 -9.99 -20.34
CA HIS A 182 -23.67 -11.38 -20.38
C HIS A 182 -24.35 -12.19 -21.49
#